data_AF-A0A7Y2GA62-F1
#
_entry.id   AF-A0A7Y2GA62-F1
#
_cell.length_a   1.000
_cell.length_b   1.000
_cell.length_c   1.000
_cell.angle_alpha   90.00
_cell.angle_beta   90.00
_cell.angle_gamma   90.00
#
_symmetry.space_group_name_H-M   'P 1'
#
loop_
_entity.id
_entity.type
_entity.pdbx_description
1 polymer ?
#
loop_
_entity_poly.entity_id
_entity_poly.type
_entity_poly.pdbx_seq_one_letter_code
_entity_poly.pdbx_strand_id
1 'polypeptide(L)'
;MPQTLGAFLAIMAVMTFSLNYHRATIRSQQTAINSEMEVMANAVASDVMNYVASKPFDARTADNTVDRYNRNTDLLTSQSAFGSCVVFENCNDIDDFHAIPSFQRPFEVEPGKEMDFDVSIEVQYVDDSGNVSASPTWVKEVTIHVSNSTSVKGVPILNHPLRLKRQFSPQW
;
A
#
# COMPACT_ATOMS: atom_id res chain seq x y z
N MET A 1 -32.97 49.38 27.77
CA MET A 1 -32.05 48.26 28.07
C MET A 1 -32.38 46.90 27.42
N PRO A 2 -33.55 46.61 26.80
CA PRO A 2 -33.76 45.32 26.11
C PRO A 2 -33.01 45.21 24.76
N GLN A 3 -32.73 46.35 24.12
CA GLN A 3 -32.03 46.41 22.82
C GLN A 3 -30.56 45.92 22.89
N THR A 4 -29.85 46.19 24.00
CA THR A 4 -28.46 45.75 24.18
C THR A 4 -28.37 44.25 24.46
N LEU A 5 -29.35 43.70 25.19
CA LEU A 5 -29.43 42.26 25.48
C LEU A 5 -29.73 41.45 24.20
N GLY A 6 -30.65 41.95 23.37
CA GLY A 6 -30.99 41.35 22.07
C GLY A 6 -29.82 41.38 21.09
N ALA A 7 -29.06 42.48 21.04
CA ALA A 7 -27.86 42.59 20.22
C ALA A 7 -26.76 41.60 20.64
N PHE A 8 -26.56 41.40 21.95
CA PHE A 8 -25.58 40.43 22.46
C PHE A 8 -25.97 38.99 22.13
N LEU A 9 -27.26 38.64 22.27
CA LEU A 9 -27.78 37.32 21.85
C LEU A 9 -27.63 37.08 20.35
N ALA A 10 -27.91 38.10 19.52
CA ALA A 10 -27.74 38.00 18.07
C ALA A 10 -26.28 37.74 17.68
N ILE A 11 -25.33 38.43 18.31
CA ILE A 11 -23.89 38.22 18.07
C ILE A 11 -23.47 36.81 18.51
N MET A 12 -23.93 36.32 19.67
CA MET A 12 -23.62 34.95 20.11
C MET A 12 -24.19 33.89 19.16
N ALA A 13 -25.40 34.09 18.64
CA ALA A 13 -26.00 33.19 17.66
C ALA A 13 -25.19 33.14 16.36
N VAL A 14 -24.77 34.31 15.85
CA VAL A 14 -23.93 34.42 14.65
C VAL A 14 -22.55 33.80 14.87
N MET A 15 -21.92 34.03 16.03
CA MET A 15 -20.63 33.42 16.37
C MET A 15 -20.73 31.90 16.44
N THR A 16 -21.77 31.36 17.08
CA THR A 16 -21.98 29.90 17.18
C THR A 16 -22.21 29.30 15.80
N PHE A 17 -23.00 29.96 14.95
CA PHE A 17 -23.22 29.55 13.57
C PHE A 17 -21.92 29.56 12.75
N SER A 18 -21.15 30.65 12.84
CA SER A 18 -19.85 30.78 12.15
C SER A 18 -18.85 29.70 12.60
N LEU A 19 -18.76 29.42 13.91
CA LEU A 19 -17.89 28.36 14.43
C LEU A 19 -18.32 26.98 13.92
N ASN A 20 -19.61 26.69 13.89
CA ASN A 20 -20.12 25.43 13.35
C ASN A 20 -19.86 25.29 11.85
N TYR A 21 -20.02 26.37 11.10
CA TYR A 21 -19.70 26.41 9.68
C TYR A 21 -18.21 26.14 9.44
N HIS A 22 -17.31 26.84 10.13
CA HIS A 22 -15.87 26.61 10.01
C HIS A 22 -15.47 25.17 10.39
N ARG A 23 -16.06 24.62 11.46
CA ARG A 23 -15.84 23.20 11.82
C ARG A 23 -16.31 22.24 10.73
N ALA A 24 -17.45 22.52 10.09
CA ALA A 24 -17.95 21.72 8.98
C ALA A 24 -17.01 21.82 7.76
N THR A 25 -16.55 23.01 7.41
CA THR A 25 -15.59 23.21 6.31
C THR A 25 -14.27 22.49 6.55
N ILE A 26 -13.70 22.60 7.75
CA ILE A 26 -12.44 21.93 8.10
C ILE A 26 -12.60 20.40 7.99
N ARG A 27 -13.72 19.86 8.48
CA ARG A 27 -14.01 18.42 8.33
C ARG A 27 -14.12 18.01 6.86
N SER A 28 -14.81 18.81 6.05
CA SER A 28 -14.93 18.56 4.61
C SER A 28 -13.57 18.56 3.91
N GLN A 29 -12.71 19.53 4.23
CA GLN A 29 -11.36 19.61 3.66
C GLN A 29 -10.50 18.43 4.10
N GLN A 30 -10.56 18.03 5.37
CA GLN A 30 -9.83 16.86 5.86
C GLN A 30 -10.26 15.59 5.13
N THR A 31 -11.56 15.39 4.91
CA THR A 31 -12.06 14.24 4.15
C THR A 31 -11.57 14.24 2.71
N ALA A 32 -11.53 15.40 2.05
CA ALA A 32 -11.01 15.53 0.69
C ALA A 32 -9.52 15.17 0.62
N ILE A 33 -8.70 15.75 1.52
CA ILE A 33 -7.27 15.44 1.60
C ILE A 33 -7.04 13.94 1.84
N ASN A 34 -7.78 13.33 2.77
CA ASN A 34 -7.64 11.90 3.05
C ASN A 34 -7.95 11.04 1.82
N SER A 35 -8.98 11.40 1.05
CA SER A 35 -9.35 10.70 -0.18
C SER A 35 -8.27 10.84 -1.26
N GLU A 36 -7.69 12.03 -1.43
CA GLU A 36 -6.58 12.25 -2.37
C GLU A 36 -5.36 11.42 -1.98
N MET A 37 -5.05 11.37 -0.68
CA MET A 37 -3.96 10.58 -0.14
C MET A 37 -4.14 9.08 -0.37
N GLU A 38 -5.36 8.56 -0.21
CA GLU A 38 -5.68 7.18 -0.53
C GLU A 38 -5.52 6.87 -2.02
N VAL A 39 -5.85 7.80 -2.90
CA VAL A 39 -5.65 7.65 -4.35
C VAL A 39 -4.16 7.59 -4.69
N MET A 40 -3.35 8.48 -4.10
CA MET A 40 -1.89 8.48 -4.28
C MET A 40 -1.26 7.17 -3.76
N ALA A 41 -1.64 6.75 -2.55
CA ALA A 41 -1.16 5.49 -1.97
C ALA A 41 -1.54 4.28 -2.83
N ASN A 42 -2.75 4.26 -3.39
CA ASN A 42 -3.18 3.21 -4.33
C ASN A 42 -2.36 3.22 -5.62
N ALA A 43 -2.01 4.40 -6.14
CA ALA A 43 -1.15 4.51 -7.31
C ALA A 43 0.24 3.93 -7.05
N VAL A 44 0.85 4.26 -5.90
CA VAL A 44 2.15 3.69 -5.47
C VAL A 44 2.04 2.17 -5.30
N ALA A 45 1.01 1.69 -4.61
CA ALA A 45 0.78 0.26 -4.42
C ALA A 45 0.67 -0.48 -5.77
N SER A 46 -0.04 0.12 -6.72
CA SER A 46 -0.25 -0.45 -8.06
C SER A 46 1.04 -0.45 -8.88
N ASP A 47 1.84 0.61 -8.81
CA ASP A 47 3.15 0.69 -9.47
C ASP A 47 4.10 -0.40 -8.94
N VAL A 48 4.22 -0.51 -7.62
CA VAL A 48 5.05 -1.55 -6.99
C VAL A 48 4.50 -2.95 -7.33
N MET A 49 3.18 -3.14 -7.35
CA MET A 49 2.57 -4.41 -7.75
C MET A 49 2.92 -4.77 -9.19
N ASN A 50 2.92 -3.81 -10.10
CA ASN A 50 3.29 -4.03 -11.49
C ASN A 50 4.78 -4.34 -11.64
N TYR A 51 5.64 -3.71 -10.82
CA TYR A 51 7.05 -4.04 -10.76
C TYR A 51 7.28 -5.49 -10.30
N VAL A 52 6.63 -5.93 -9.22
CA VAL A 52 6.71 -7.33 -8.77
C VAL A 52 6.14 -8.28 -9.82
N ALA A 53 5.01 -7.93 -10.45
CA ALA A 53 4.38 -8.71 -11.51
C ALA A 53 5.26 -8.89 -12.76
N SER A 54 6.24 -8.00 -12.98
CA SER A 54 7.18 -8.11 -14.10
C SER A 54 8.25 -9.19 -13.90
N LYS A 55 8.37 -9.72 -12.66
CA LYS A 55 9.38 -10.71 -12.32
C LYS A 55 8.86 -12.13 -12.54
N PRO A 56 9.77 -13.08 -12.88
CA PRO A 56 9.48 -14.50 -12.87
C PRO A 56 8.84 -14.96 -11.56
N PHE A 57 8.00 -15.98 -11.65
CA PHE A 57 7.31 -16.53 -10.48
C PHE A 57 8.26 -17.07 -9.41
N ASP A 58 9.36 -17.68 -9.83
CA ASP A 58 10.36 -18.36 -8.99
C ASP A 58 11.65 -18.52 -9.81
N ALA A 59 12.82 -18.54 -9.16
CA ALA A 59 14.11 -18.79 -9.82
C ALA A 59 14.09 -20.04 -10.71
N ARG A 60 13.39 -21.11 -10.28
CA ARG A 60 13.28 -22.36 -11.06
C ARG A 60 12.36 -22.28 -12.26
N THR A 61 11.47 -21.29 -12.25
CA THR A 61 10.65 -20.98 -13.43
C THR A 61 11.46 -20.15 -14.43
N ALA A 62 12.36 -19.29 -13.95
CA ALA A 62 13.23 -18.48 -14.81
C ALA A 62 14.30 -19.31 -15.55
N ASP A 63 14.84 -20.35 -14.92
CA ASP A 63 15.86 -21.23 -15.51
C ASP A 63 15.30 -22.45 -16.28
N ASN A 64 13.97 -22.57 -16.39
CA ASN A 64 13.23 -23.70 -16.96
C ASN A 64 13.48 -25.06 -16.29
N THR A 65 14.00 -25.10 -15.05
CA THR A 65 14.08 -26.34 -14.26
C THR A 65 12.68 -26.87 -13.94
N VAL A 66 11.76 -25.94 -13.70
CA VAL A 66 10.34 -26.15 -13.52
C VAL A 66 9.61 -25.47 -14.68
N ASP A 67 8.79 -26.22 -15.39
CA ASP A 67 8.05 -25.72 -16.55
C ASP A 67 6.65 -26.34 -16.64
N ARG A 68 5.96 -26.11 -17.76
CA ARG A 68 4.62 -26.65 -18.00
C ARG A 68 4.56 -28.19 -17.93
N TYR A 69 5.66 -28.88 -18.22
CA TYR A 69 5.75 -30.34 -18.33
C TYR A 69 6.31 -30.98 -17.06
N ASN A 70 7.21 -30.30 -16.34
CA ASN A 70 7.79 -30.71 -15.07
C ASN A 70 7.23 -29.86 -13.91
N ARG A 71 5.98 -30.15 -13.54
CA ARG A 71 5.24 -29.44 -12.47
C ARG A 71 5.52 -30.00 -11.09
N ASN A 72 6.80 -30.22 -10.74
CA ASN A 72 7.16 -30.61 -9.39
C ASN A 72 7.27 -29.36 -8.49
N THR A 73 6.31 -29.17 -7.58
CA THR A 73 6.29 -28.06 -6.61
C THR A 73 7.43 -28.14 -5.60
N ASP A 74 7.99 -29.34 -5.36
CA ASP A 74 9.09 -29.52 -4.40
C ASP A 74 10.40 -28.89 -4.88
N LEU A 75 10.48 -28.53 -6.16
CA LEU A 75 11.63 -27.82 -6.74
C LEU A 75 11.54 -26.31 -6.53
N LEU A 76 10.35 -25.77 -6.23
CA LEU A 76 10.17 -24.33 -5.97
C LEU A 76 10.88 -23.92 -4.68
N THR A 77 11.16 -22.63 -4.55
CA THR A 77 11.77 -22.09 -3.33
C THR A 77 10.87 -22.37 -2.12
N SER A 78 11.45 -22.91 -1.05
CA SER A 78 10.72 -23.07 0.21
C SER A 78 10.31 -21.71 0.79
N GLN A 79 9.12 -21.58 1.37
CA GLN A 79 8.67 -20.33 2.02
C GLN A 79 9.68 -19.78 3.05
N SER A 80 10.42 -20.65 3.74
CA SER A 80 11.46 -20.26 4.71
C SER A 80 12.70 -19.60 4.09
N ALA A 81 12.88 -19.74 2.77
CA ALA A 81 13.99 -19.15 2.01
C ALA A 81 13.56 -17.89 1.25
N PHE A 82 12.30 -17.46 1.39
CA PHE A 82 11.82 -16.21 0.81
C PHE A 82 12.52 -15.01 1.47
N GLY A 83 12.58 -13.88 0.74
CA GLY A 83 13.08 -12.63 1.30
C GLY A 83 14.60 -12.51 1.33
N SER A 84 15.22 -12.46 0.15
CA SER A 84 16.68 -12.49 0.01
C SER A 84 17.30 -11.26 -0.68
N CYS A 85 16.50 -10.23 -0.96
CA CYS A 85 16.90 -9.13 -1.82
C CYS A 85 16.80 -7.71 -1.20
N VAL A 86 17.43 -6.77 -1.89
CA VAL A 86 17.24 -5.33 -1.80
C VAL A 86 16.41 -4.89 -3.00
N VAL A 87 15.30 -4.20 -2.72
CA VAL A 87 14.35 -3.78 -3.75
C VAL A 87 15.03 -2.91 -4.79
N PHE A 88 14.73 -3.17 -6.06
CA PHE A 88 15.30 -2.47 -7.22
C PHE A 88 16.79 -2.74 -7.50
N GLU A 89 17.45 -3.60 -6.72
CA GLU A 89 18.84 -3.98 -6.97
C GLU A 89 18.96 -5.42 -7.48
N ASN A 90 18.55 -6.39 -6.66
CA ASN A 90 18.86 -7.82 -6.91
C ASN A 90 17.67 -8.77 -6.78
N CYS A 91 16.44 -8.28 -6.59
CA CYS A 91 15.25 -9.14 -6.60
C CYS A 91 15.00 -9.67 -8.02
N ASN A 92 15.18 -10.97 -8.21
CA ASN A 92 15.14 -11.60 -9.53
C ASN A 92 13.84 -12.39 -9.79
N ASP A 93 13.09 -12.75 -8.75
CA ASP A 93 11.80 -13.42 -8.81
C ASP A 93 10.82 -12.85 -7.77
N ILE A 94 9.59 -13.40 -7.70
CA ILE A 94 8.52 -12.88 -6.83
C ILE A 94 8.79 -13.19 -5.35
N ASP A 95 9.36 -14.35 -5.01
CA ASP A 95 9.61 -14.78 -3.63
C ASP A 95 10.69 -13.97 -2.92
N ASP A 96 11.61 -13.37 -3.68
CA ASP A 96 12.60 -12.44 -3.16
C ASP A 96 12.00 -11.23 -2.41
N PHE A 97 10.79 -10.80 -2.78
CA PHE A 97 10.15 -9.62 -2.18
C PHE A 97 9.47 -9.88 -0.84
N HIS A 98 9.46 -11.12 -0.33
CA HIS A 98 8.80 -11.39 0.95
C HIS A 98 9.56 -10.75 2.12
N ALA A 99 8.84 -10.02 2.98
CA ALA A 99 9.33 -9.57 4.30
C ALA A 99 10.66 -8.78 4.26
N ILE A 100 10.96 -8.17 3.11
CA ILE A 100 12.04 -7.21 2.95
C ILE A 100 11.82 -5.99 3.87
N PRO A 101 12.90 -5.30 4.29
CA PRO A 101 12.77 -4.04 4.99
C PRO A 101 11.91 -3.05 4.22
N SER A 102 11.06 -2.30 4.94
CA SER A 102 10.24 -1.26 4.33
C SER A 102 11.12 -0.23 3.63
N PHE A 103 10.70 0.22 2.47
CA PHE A 103 11.43 1.19 1.65
C PHE A 103 10.53 2.37 1.28
N GLN A 104 11.15 3.52 1.03
CA GLN A 104 10.45 4.72 0.64
C GLN A 104 10.23 4.74 -0.87
N ARG A 105 9.01 5.13 -1.28
CA ARG A 105 8.68 5.42 -2.67
C ARG A 105 8.16 6.84 -2.81
N PRO A 106 8.87 7.72 -3.54
CA PRO A 106 8.39 9.05 -3.81
C PRO A 106 7.21 8.99 -4.78
N PHE A 107 6.23 9.86 -4.55
CA PHE A 107 5.14 10.14 -5.44
C PHE A 107 5.14 11.64 -5.77
N GLU A 108 5.26 11.97 -7.05
CA GLU A 108 5.27 13.36 -7.50
C GLU A 108 3.84 13.94 -7.44
N VAL A 109 3.60 14.85 -6.50
CA VAL A 109 2.29 15.51 -6.33
C VAL A 109 2.17 16.74 -7.24
N GLU A 110 3.30 17.42 -7.47
CA GLU A 110 3.45 18.55 -8.38
C GLU A 110 4.87 18.50 -8.96
N PRO A 111 5.13 19.12 -10.14
CA PRO A 111 6.46 19.16 -10.72
C PRO A 111 7.54 19.59 -9.71
N GLY A 112 8.43 18.65 -9.36
CA GLY A 112 9.52 18.88 -8.39
C GLY A 112 9.12 18.88 -6.91
N LYS A 113 7.91 18.41 -6.57
CA LYS A 113 7.47 18.14 -5.20
C LYS A 113 7.05 16.69 -5.06
N GLU A 114 7.74 15.98 -4.19
CA GLU A 114 7.50 14.56 -3.93
C GLU A 114 6.96 14.35 -2.51
N MET A 115 6.17 13.30 -2.37
CA MET A 115 5.74 12.77 -1.09
C MET A 115 6.14 11.30 -0.99
N ASP A 116 6.83 10.95 0.09
CA ASP A 116 7.31 9.59 0.30
C ASP A 116 6.27 8.71 0.98
N PHE A 117 6.10 7.51 0.46
CA PHE A 117 5.32 6.45 1.08
C PHE A 117 6.24 5.31 1.55
N ASP A 118 5.96 4.78 2.73
CA ASP A 118 6.65 3.60 3.27
C ASP A 118 5.93 2.35 2.75
N VAL A 119 6.65 1.55 1.97
CA VAL A 119 6.12 0.34 1.34
C VAL A 119 6.76 -0.88 1.96
N SER A 120 5.94 -1.88 2.30
CA SER A 120 6.40 -3.23 2.65
C SER A 120 5.64 -4.28 1.86
N ILE A 121 6.31 -5.40 1.58
CA ILE A 121 5.77 -6.45 0.71
C ILE A 121 5.79 -7.78 1.46
N GLU A 122 4.70 -8.52 1.33
CA GLU A 122 4.55 -9.85 1.88
C GLU A 122 4.13 -10.81 0.76
N VAL A 123 4.88 -11.90 0.59
CA VAL A 123 4.60 -12.93 -0.40
C VAL A 123 4.33 -14.27 0.29
N GLN A 124 3.24 -14.94 -0.04
CA GLN A 124 2.89 -16.23 0.55
C GLN A 124 2.40 -17.19 -0.52
N TYR A 125 2.71 -18.48 -0.38
CA TYR A 125 2.00 -19.50 -1.15
C TYR A 125 0.53 -19.57 -0.73
N VAL A 126 -0.35 -19.78 -1.71
CA VAL A 126 -1.78 -20.01 -1.46
C VAL A 126 -2.28 -21.24 -2.21
N ASP A 127 -3.27 -21.92 -1.64
CA ASP A 127 -3.97 -23.03 -2.28
C ASP A 127 -4.99 -22.54 -3.33
N ASP A 128 -5.64 -23.47 -4.03
CA ASP A 128 -6.67 -23.15 -5.04
C ASP A 128 -7.91 -22.46 -4.45
N SER A 129 -8.08 -22.50 -3.12
CA SER A 129 -9.15 -21.82 -2.39
C SER A 129 -8.71 -20.44 -1.88
N GLY A 130 -7.46 -20.04 -2.13
CA GLY A 130 -6.88 -18.77 -1.68
C GLY A 130 -6.43 -18.78 -0.21
N ASN A 131 -6.33 -19.93 0.45
CA ASN A 131 -5.80 -20.02 1.80
C ASN A 131 -4.29 -20.10 1.78
N VAL A 132 -3.65 -19.50 2.80
CA VAL A 132 -2.20 -19.56 2.97
C VAL A 132 -1.75 -21.01 3.14
N SER A 133 -0.80 -21.41 2.31
CA SER A 133 -0.16 -22.73 2.34
C SER A 133 1.25 -22.61 2.90
N ALA A 134 1.62 -23.52 3.81
CA ALA A 134 3.00 -23.64 4.28
C ALA A 134 3.90 -24.39 3.28
N SER A 135 3.29 -25.12 2.35
CA SER A 135 3.98 -25.88 1.30
C SER A 135 3.96 -25.10 -0.01
N PRO A 136 4.99 -25.24 -0.87
CA PRO A 136 5.01 -24.60 -2.18
C PRO A 136 3.81 -24.97 -3.05
N THR A 137 3.20 -23.98 -3.67
CA THR A 137 2.08 -24.13 -4.61
C THR A 137 2.35 -23.34 -5.90
N TRP A 138 1.51 -23.53 -6.92
CA TRP A 138 1.58 -22.77 -8.18
C TRP A 138 0.98 -21.37 -8.10
N VAL A 139 0.60 -20.93 -6.90
CA VAL A 139 -0.01 -19.63 -6.69
C VAL A 139 0.68 -18.92 -5.53
N LYS A 140 1.23 -17.74 -5.80
CA LYS A 140 1.79 -16.85 -4.78
C LYS A 140 0.84 -15.64 -4.65
N GLU A 141 0.39 -15.35 -3.44
CA GLU A 141 -0.28 -14.09 -3.11
C GLU A 141 0.76 -13.06 -2.68
N VAL A 142 0.79 -11.92 -3.38
CA VAL A 142 1.58 -10.76 -3.01
C VAL A 142 0.65 -9.74 -2.36
N THR A 143 0.97 -9.36 -1.13
CA THR A 143 0.31 -8.28 -0.40
C THR A 143 1.28 -7.11 -0.27
N ILE A 144 0.92 -5.98 -0.86
CA ILE A 144 1.66 -4.73 -0.72
C ILE A 144 0.96 -3.90 0.35
N HIS A 145 1.74 -3.46 1.30
CA HIS A 145 1.33 -2.55 2.35
C HIS A 145 1.93 -1.18 2.04
N VAL A 146 1.07 -0.18 1.89
CA VAL A 146 1.50 1.21 1.76
C VAL A 146 1.09 1.93 3.02
N SER A 147 2.09 2.44 3.72
CA SER A 147 1.97 3.24 4.91
C SER A 147 2.68 4.57 4.69
N ASN A 148 2.59 5.45 5.69
CA ASN A 148 3.09 6.79 5.54
C ASN A 148 4.48 6.93 6.16
N SER A 149 5.43 7.42 5.37
CA SER A 149 6.67 7.99 5.90
C SER A 149 6.29 9.18 6.78
N THR A 150 6.68 9.12 8.04
CA THR A 150 6.40 10.14 9.06
C THR A 150 6.49 11.56 8.49
N SER A 151 5.36 12.23 8.26
CA SER A 151 5.37 13.61 7.76
C SER A 151 5.30 14.62 8.89
N VAL A 152 5.80 15.80 8.57
CA VAL A 152 6.04 17.00 9.39
C VAL A 152 5.12 17.07 10.61
N LYS A 153 5.67 16.76 11.79
CA LYS A 153 5.05 16.71 13.14
C LYS A 153 4.46 15.38 13.61
N GLY A 154 4.73 14.26 12.93
CA GLY A 154 4.39 12.93 13.45
C GLY A 154 2.90 12.57 13.33
N VAL A 155 2.15 13.29 12.49
CA VAL A 155 0.77 12.95 12.16
C VAL A 155 0.79 12.04 10.93
N PRO A 156 0.19 10.83 11.01
CA PRO A 156 0.09 9.96 9.85
C PRO A 156 -0.79 10.61 8.78
N ILE A 157 -0.30 10.67 7.54
CA ILE A 157 -1.05 11.26 6.42
C ILE A 157 -2.18 10.33 5.96
N LEU A 158 -1.99 9.01 6.07
CA LEU A 158 -3.03 8.02 5.84
C LEU A 158 -3.72 7.64 7.16
N ASN A 159 -5.05 7.65 7.19
CA ASN A 159 -5.83 7.24 8.36
C ASN A 159 -5.64 5.74 8.68
N HIS A 160 -5.38 4.94 7.66
CA HIS A 160 -5.09 3.52 7.78
C HIS A 160 -4.08 3.08 6.72
N PRO A 161 -3.23 2.07 7.02
CA PRO A 161 -2.38 1.46 6.01
C PRO A 161 -3.23 0.90 4.86
N LEU A 162 -2.85 1.22 3.63
CA LEU A 162 -3.47 0.64 2.45
C LEU A 162 -2.89 -0.76 2.20
N ARG A 163 -3.74 -1.72 1.83
CA ARG A 163 -3.32 -3.08 1.46
C ARG A 163 -3.84 -3.42 0.07
N LEU A 164 -2.93 -3.73 -0.85
CA LEU A 164 -3.25 -4.23 -2.17
C LEU A 164 -2.81 -5.69 -2.28
N LYS A 165 -3.73 -6.58 -2.63
CA LYS A 165 -3.49 -8.01 -2.78
C LYS A 165 -3.65 -8.45 -4.22
N ARG A 166 -2.75 -9.30 -4.69
CA ARG A 166 -2.86 -9.94 -6.00
C ARG A 166 -2.22 -11.33 -5.99
N GLN A 167 -2.89 -12.27 -6.65
CA GLN A 167 -2.38 -13.62 -6.84
C GLN A 167 -1.69 -13.75 -8.19
N PHE A 168 -0.57 -14.47 -8.19
CA PHE A 168 0.24 -14.74 -9.36
C PHE A 168 0.40 -16.24 -9.53
N SER A 169 0.33 -16.67 -10.79
CA SER A 169 0.71 -18.01 -11.21
C SER A 169 1.74 -17.90 -12.34
N PRO A 170 2.59 -18.92 -12.52
CA PRO A 170 3.56 -18.91 -13.60
C PRO A 170 2.90 -18.75 -14.97
N GLN A 171 3.55 -18.00 -15.84
CA GLN A 171 3.16 -17.83 -17.24
C GLN A 171 4.07 -18.73 -18.09
N TRP A 172 3.51 -19.81 -18.65
CA TRP A 172 4.21 -20.77 -19.52
C TRP A 172 3.43 -21.07 -20.80
#